data_AF-A0A3R6M7C8-F1
#
_entry.id   AF-A0A3R6M7C8-F1
#
_cell.length_a   1.000
_cell.length_b   1.000
_cell.length_c   1.000
_cell.angle_alpha   90.00
_cell.angle_beta   90.00
_cell.angle_gamma   90.00
#
_symmetry.space_group_name_H-M   'P 1'
#
loop_
_entity.id
_entity.type
_entity.pdbx_description
1 polymer ?
#
loop_
_entity_poly.entity_id
_entity_poly.type
_entity_poly.pdbx_seq_one_letter_code
_entity_poly.pdbx_strand_id
1 'polypeptide(L)' 'MAGCTTIITKQGVMITASAPNISCSDGKTYFWSGTTLTAPFGMSSFNVRSFEEAVGIVIGYYGGRTY' A
#
# COMPACT_ATOMS: atom_id res chain seq x y z
N MET A 1 5.21 17.29 -6.82
CA MET A 1 6.32 16.58 -6.14
C MET A 1 5.78 15.22 -5.77
N ALA A 2 5.98 14.20 -6.61
CA ALA A 2 5.54 12.84 -6.29
C ALA A 2 6.52 12.27 -5.27
N GLY A 3 6.24 12.45 -3.99
CA GLY A 3 7.08 11.96 -2.91
C GLY A 3 6.93 10.45 -2.80
N CYS A 4 7.98 9.69 -3.11
CA CYS A 4 8.04 8.28 -2.73
C CYS A 4 8.11 8.21 -1.20
N THR A 5 7.13 7.54 -0.58
CA THR A 5 7.13 7.33 0.87
C THR A 5 7.51 5.88 1.15
N THR A 6 8.53 5.68 1.97
CA THR A 6 8.91 4.35 2.46
C THR A 6 8.46 4.18 3.91
N ILE A 7 7.72 3.12 4.20
CA ILE A 7 7.21 2.79 5.53
C ILE A 7 7.70 1.41 5.93
N ILE A 8 8.25 1.27 7.14
CA ILE A 8 8.54 -0.05 7.73
C ILE A 8 7.32 -0.47 8.56
N THR A 9 6.81 -1.66 8.29
CA THR A 9 5.65 -2.24 8.99
C THR A 9 6.07 -3.04 10.21
N LYS A 10 5.13 -3.36 11.10
CA LYS A 10 5.40 -4.19 12.29
C LYS A 10 5.88 -5.60 11.95
N GLN A 11 5.47 -6.14 10.80
CA GLN A 11 5.95 -7.42 10.30
C GLN A 11 7.35 -7.35 9.65
N GLY A 12 8.00 -6.17 9.68
CA GLY A 12 9.33 -5.98 9.09
C GLY A 12 9.33 -5.82 7.57
N VAL A 13 8.15 -5.76 6.93
CA VAL A 13 8.01 -5.52 5.49
C VAL A 13 8.15 -4.02 5.22
N MET A 14 8.98 -3.65 4.26
CA MET A 14 9.08 -2.27 3.78
C MET A 14 8.05 -2.04 2.67
N ILE A 15 7.25 -1.01 2.82
CA ILE A 15 6.28 -0.55 1.82
C ILE A 15 6.84 0.71 1.18
N THR A 16 7.06 0.67 -0.13
CA THR A 16 7.37 1.83 -0.97
C THR A 16 6.11 2.27 -1.69
N ALA A 17 5.53 3.37 -1.22
CA ALA A 17 4.33 3.98 -1.80
C ALA A 17 4.74 5.02 -2.85
N SER A 18 4.34 4.81 -4.09
CA SER A 18 4.58 5.71 -5.23
C SER A 18 3.43 5.62 -6.22
N ALA A 19 2.43 6.51 -6.07
CA ALA A 19 1.20 6.48 -6.85
C ALA A 19 1.46 6.29 -8.36
N PRO A 20 0.75 5.36 -9.03
CA PRO A 20 -0.34 4.51 -8.52
C PRO A 20 0.11 3.21 -7.81
N ASN A 21 1.41 2.96 -7.70
CA ASN A 21 1.96 1.68 -7.24
C ASN A 21 2.32 1.71 -5.75
N ILE A 22 2.14 0.57 -5.09
CA ILE A 22 2.59 0.34 -3.72
C ILE A 22 3.35 -0.99 -3.72
N SER A 23 4.68 -0.90 -3.64
CA SER A 23 5.55 -2.08 -3.66
C SER A 23 5.93 -2.48 -2.25
N CYS A 24 5.93 -3.78 -1.97
CA CYS A 24 6.33 -4.35 -0.70
C CYS A 24 7.62 -5.17 -0.89
N SER A 25 8.52 -5.11 0.10
CA SER A 25 9.81 -5.82 0.05
C SER A 25 9.70 -7.34 0.05
N ASP A 26 8.52 -7.89 0.34
CA ASP A 26 8.20 -9.31 0.27
C ASP A 26 7.79 -9.78 -1.14
N GLY A 27 7.89 -8.89 -2.14
CA GLY A 27 7.56 -9.16 -3.55
C GLY A 27 6.11 -8.87 -3.91
N LYS A 28 5.25 -8.49 -2.95
CA LYS A 28 3.87 -8.10 -3.24
C LYS A 28 3.81 -6.67 -3.79
N THR A 29 2.98 -6.44 -4.80
CA THR A 29 2.71 -5.10 -5.33
C THR A 29 1.22 -4.87 -5.39
N TYR A 30 0.79 -3.69 -4.94
CA TYR A 30 -0.59 -3.25 -4.99
C TYR A 30 -0.71 -2.07 -5.97
N PHE A 31 -1.84 -2.00 -6.64
CA PHE A 31 -2.12 -0.98 -7.63
C PHE A 31 -3.36 -0.19 -7.22
N TRP A 32 -3.23 1.13 -7.12
CA TRP A 32 -4.34 2.01 -6.83
C TRP A 32 -4.81 2.72 -8.10
N SER A 33 -6.10 2.59 -8.40
CA SER A 33 -6.75 3.18 -9.57
C SER A 33 -8.06 3.84 -9.18
N GLY A 34 -8.05 5.16 -9.08
CA GLY A 34 -9.23 5.96 -8.75
C GLY A 34 -9.74 5.65 -7.34
N THR A 35 -10.72 4.75 -7.25
CA THR A 35 -11.34 4.32 -5.99
C THR A 35 -11.11 2.85 -5.64
N THR A 36 -10.27 2.17 -6.42
CA THR A 36 -10.00 0.74 -6.28
C THR A 36 -8.53 0.50 -5.96
N LEU A 37 -8.27 -0.32 -4.94
CA LEU A 37 -6.94 -0.85 -4.62
C LEU A 37 -6.92 -2.34 -4.95
N THR A 38 -6.11 -2.73 -5.93
CA THR A 38 -5.93 -4.12 -6.35
C THR A 38 -4.71 -4.72 -5.66
N ALA A 39 -4.91 -5.87 -5.03
CA ALA A 39 -3.89 -6.63 -4.32
C ALA A 39 -3.39 -7.84 -5.15
N PRO A 40 -2.20 -8.38 -4.87
CA PRO A 40 -1.51 -9.36 -5.72
C PRO A 40 -2.11 -10.79 -5.78
N PHE A 41 -3.35 -10.99 -5.36
CA PHE A 41 -4.05 -12.30 -5.41
C PHE A 41 -5.50 -12.17 -5.87
N GLY A 42 -5.83 -11.13 -6.65
CA GLY A 42 -7.19 -10.88 -7.12
C GLY A 42 -8.12 -10.25 -6.07
N MET A 43 -7.62 -9.99 -4.86
CA MET A 43 -8.36 -9.23 -3.85
C MET A 43 -8.36 -7.75 -4.23
N SER A 44 -9.51 -7.10 -4.16
CA SER A 44 -9.66 -5.67 -4.44
C SER A 44 -10.42 -4.98 -3.31
N SER A 45 -9.92 -3.84 -2.85
CA SER A 45 -10.66 -2.93 -1.97
C SER A 45 -11.28 -1.83 -2.80
N PHE A 46 -12.57 -1.57 -2.57
CA PHE A 46 -13.34 -0.53 -3.27
C PHE A 46 -13.63 0.64 -2.33
N ASN A 47 -13.97 1.79 -2.91
CA ASN A 47 -14.25 3.05 -2.19
C ASN A 47 -13.04 3.67 -1.50
N VAL A 48 -11.84 3.39 -1.99
CA VAL A 48 -10.59 3.98 -1.49
C VAL A 48 -10.53 5.44 -1.93
N ARG A 49 -10.65 6.39 -1.01
CA ARG A 49 -10.87 7.80 -1.37
C ARG A 49 -9.62 8.54 -1.82
N SER A 50 -8.43 8.04 -1.45
CA SER A 50 -7.15 8.64 -1.81
C SER A 50 -6.03 7.61 -1.83
N PHE A 51 -4.89 7.99 -2.42
CA PHE A 51 -3.70 7.14 -2.41
C PHE A 51 -3.18 6.91 -0.97
N GLU A 52 -3.25 7.92 -0.11
CA GLU A 52 -2.87 7.79 1.30
C GLU A 52 -3.75 6.77 2.04
N GLU A 53 -5.04 6.73 1.74
CA GLU A 53 -5.95 5.72 2.27
C GLU A 53 -5.58 4.33 1.77
N ALA A 54 -5.26 4.19 0.48
CA ALA A 54 -4.77 2.95 -0.11
C ALA A 54 -3.51 2.44 0.61
N VAL A 55 -2.55 3.32 0.83
CA VAL A 55 -1.31 3.02 1.57
C VAL A 55 -1.61 2.63 3.01
N GLY A 56 -2.56 3.31 3.67
CA GLY A 56 -3.03 2.96 5.02
C GLY A 56 -3.61 1.56 5.11
N ILE A 57 -4.42 1.15 4.12
CA ILE A 57 -4.98 -0.20 4.02
C ILE A 57 -3.85 -1.23 3.88
N VAL A 58 -2.90 -1.01 2.97
CA VAL A 58 -1.76 -1.91 2.76
C VAL A 58 -0.93 -2.03 4.03
N ILE A 59 -0.61 -0.92 4.70
CA ILE A 59 0.07 -0.92 6.00
C ILE A 59 -0.70 -1.76 7.03
N GLY A 60 -2.03 -1.66 7.05
CA GLY A 60 -2.90 -2.44 7.93
C GLY A 60 -2.76 -3.95 7.73
N TYR A 61 -2.61 -4.42 6.47
CA TYR A 61 -2.37 -5.84 6.18
C TYR A 61 -1.08 -6.38 6.79
N TYR A 62 -0.07 -5.53 6.99
CA TYR A 62 1.22 -5.90 7.59
C TYR A 62 1.30 -5.59 9.10
N GLY A 63 0.14 -5.51 9.77
CA GLY A 63 0.05 -5.28 11.22
C GLY A 63 0.25 -3.82 11.65
N GLY A 64 0.23 -2.87 10.71
CA GLY A 64 0.37 -1.44 11.00
C GLY A 64 1.79 -0.90 10.83
N ARG A 65 1.96 0.40 11.09
CA ARG A 65 3.28 1.06 11.10
C ARG A 65 4.09 0.61 12.32
N THR A 66 5.38 0.37 12.12
CA THR A 66 6.36 0.39 13.21
C THR A 66 6.59 1.84 13.61
N TYR A 67 6.58 2.09 14.92
CA TYR A 67 6.88 3.38 15.55
C TYR A 67 8.36 3.47 15.90
#